data_AF-A0A7S4C0K4-F1
#
_entry.id   AF-A0A7S4C0K4-F1
#
_cell.length_a   1.000
_cell.length_b   1.000
_cell.length_c   1.000
_cell.angle_alpha   90.00
_cell.angle_beta   90.00
_cell.angle_gamma   90.00
#
_symmetry.space_group_name_H-M   'P 1'
#
loop_
_entity.id
_entity.type
_entity.pdbx_description
1 polymer ?
#
loop_
_entity_poly.entity_id
_entity_poly.type
_entity_poly.pdbx_seq_one_letter_code
_entity_poly.pdbx_strand_id
1 'polypeptide(L)'
;MAGCTCTTGMSARWRHLCAVPRIWATSSQLLSSSTCSRLIEACRPAIMKEAASAAYLEFGVDYRSIPISACGPRACAAFEESRVKEHVATTTGLACCADAHIMVARGALVSSFSAGGVMNLHHDRHKNDIRVATFMVYLSDVSGGGGETFFPVANTPADDALAATLRDEYARGQRLIARGSEAARECEVRLHQWRGRGDGDAGPGVGIRPAAGHAIVFDVAGDGGSDGSWHAPCLLREPGDEKWTLTFFQSPTQIWSSILTDG
;
A
#
# COMPACT_ATOMS: atom_id res chain seq x y z
N MET A 1 0.48 -26.57 -38.48
CA MET A 1 0.56 -25.13 -38.17
C MET A 1 -0.01 -24.92 -36.79
N ALA A 2 0.86 -24.78 -35.79
CA ALA A 2 0.44 -24.52 -34.41
C ALA A 2 0.06 -23.05 -34.29
N GLY A 3 -1.20 -22.78 -33.97
CA GLY A 3 -1.68 -21.43 -33.70
C GLY A 3 -1.05 -20.92 -32.41
N CYS A 4 -0.15 -19.95 -32.53
CA CYS A 4 0.32 -19.15 -31.41
C CYS A 4 -0.86 -18.31 -30.92
N THR A 5 -1.52 -18.76 -29.84
CA THR A 5 -2.48 -17.92 -29.12
C THR A 5 -1.68 -16.87 -28.37
N CYS A 6 -1.48 -15.71 -29.00
CA CYS A 6 -1.11 -14.50 -28.30
C CYS A 6 -2.21 -14.23 -27.26
N THR A 7 -1.96 -14.55 -25.99
CA THR A 7 -2.75 -14.02 -24.89
C THR A 7 -2.56 -12.51 -24.93
N THR A 8 -3.53 -11.81 -25.51
CA THR A 8 -3.68 -10.36 -25.37
C THR A 8 -3.78 -10.09 -23.87
N GLY A 9 -2.67 -9.64 -23.28
CA GLY A 9 -2.62 -9.26 -21.88
C GLY A 9 -3.69 -8.20 -21.67
N MET A 10 -4.75 -8.53 -20.93
CA MET A 10 -5.75 -7.56 -20.55
C MET A 10 -5.06 -6.49 -19.72
N SER A 11 -4.83 -5.32 -20.31
CA SER A 11 -4.31 -4.17 -19.57
C SER A 11 -5.31 -3.85 -18.46
N ALA A 12 -4.83 -3.79 -17.22
CA ALA A 12 -5.69 -3.45 -16.09
C ALA A 12 -6.28 -2.06 -16.30
N ARG A 13 -7.58 -1.91 -16.00
CA ARG A 13 -8.23 -0.61 -16.00
C ARG A 13 -7.94 0.09 -14.68
N TRP A 14 -7.64 1.37 -14.75
CA TRP A 14 -7.33 2.21 -13.60
C TRP A 14 -8.44 3.24 -13.38
N ARG A 15 -8.81 3.44 -12.11
CA ARG A 15 -9.65 4.52 -11.62
C ARG A 15 -8.77 5.53 -10.89
N HIS A 16 -8.94 6.78 -11.25
CA HIS A 16 -8.27 7.91 -10.63
C HIS A 16 -9.02 8.33 -9.35
N LEU A 17 -8.32 8.41 -8.21
CA LEU A 17 -8.90 8.81 -6.92
C LEU A 17 -8.48 10.23 -6.50
N CYS A 18 -7.23 10.60 -6.80
CA CYS A 18 -6.66 11.91 -6.52
C CYS A 18 -5.63 12.30 -7.60
N ALA A 19 -5.60 13.59 -7.93
CA ALA A 19 -4.72 14.15 -8.96
C ALA A 19 -3.34 14.53 -8.40
N VAL A 20 -3.31 15.15 -7.23
CA VAL A 20 -2.08 15.63 -6.58
C VAL A 20 -2.19 15.37 -5.08
N PRO A 21 -1.44 14.40 -4.54
CA PRO A 21 -0.59 13.46 -5.26
C PRO A 21 -1.43 12.51 -6.13
N ARG A 22 -0.82 11.96 -7.18
CA ARG A 22 -1.52 10.98 -8.01
C ARG A 22 -1.81 9.74 -7.18
N ILE A 23 -3.08 9.36 -7.02
CA ILE A 23 -3.51 8.13 -6.34
C ILE A 23 -4.49 7.39 -7.23
N TRP A 24 -4.09 6.24 -7.77
CA TRP A 24 -4.90 5.44 -8.68
C TRP A 24 -5.09 4.03 -8.13
N ALA A 25 -6.26 3.45 -8.38
CA ALA A 25 -6.57 2.08 -8.03
C ALA A 25 -7.06 1.31 -9.25
N THR A 26 -6.85 0.01 -9.32
CA THR A 26 -7.40 -0.78 -10.41
C THR A 26 -8.92 -0.90 -10.27
N SER A 27 -9.64 -0.81 -11.39
CA SER A 27 -11.07 -1.14 -11.50
C SER A 27 -11.30 -2.53 -12.08
N SER A 28 -10.22 -3.23 -12.43
CA SER A 28 -10.19 -4.66 -12.78
C SER A 28 -9.07 -5.36 -12.02
N GLN A 29 -9.15 -6.69 -11.92
CA GLN A 29 -8.06 -7.47 -11.35
C GLN A 29 -6.78 -7.34 -12.20
N LEU A 30 -5.68 -7.04 -11.52
CA LEU A 30 -4.31 -7.11 -12.05
C LEU A 30 -3.80 -8.54 -12.02
N LEU A 31 -4.01 -9.23 -10.90
CA LEU A 31 -3.67 -10.65 -10.72
C LEU A 31 -4.94 -11.48 -10.56
N SER A 32 -4.95 -12.70 -11.08
CA SER A 32 -6.04 -13.63 -10.82
C SER A 32 -6.07 -14.05 -9.35
N SER A 33 -7.25 -14.38 -8.83
CA SER A 33 -7.40 -14.92 -7.47
C SER A 33 -6.54 -16.18 -7.23
N SER A 34 -6.32 -17.00 -8.27
CA SER A 34 -5.44 -18.17 -8.20
C SER A 34 -3.97 -17.80 -8.03
N THR A 35 -3.49 -16.75 -8.70
CA THR A 35 -2.13 -16.24 -8.53
C THR A 35 -1.94 -15.62 -7.14
N CYS A 36 -2.92 -14.84 -6.67
CA CYS A 36 -2.91 -14.31 -5.31
C CYS A 36 -2.85 -15.41 -4.24
N SER A 37 -3.68 -16.46 -4.40
CA SER A 37 -3.69 -17.61 -3.48
C SER A 37 -2.35 -18.35 -3.45
N ARG A 38 -1.75 -18.59 -4.63
CA ARG A 38 -0.41 -19.22 -4.73
C ARG A 38 0.67 -18.39 -4.03
N LEU A 39 0.63 -17.06 -4.18
CA LEU A 39 1.56 -16.16 -3.49
C LEU A 39 1.40 -16.24 -1.97
N ILE A 40 0.16 -16.17 -1.47
CA ILE A 40 -0.13 -16.29 -0.04
C ILE A 40 0.37 -17.64 0.49
N GLU A 41 0.01 -18.75 -0.17
CA GLU A 41 0.41 -20.10 0.25
C GLU A 41 1.94 -20.24 0.31
N ALA A 42 2.65 -19.68 -0.68
CA ALA A 42 4.11 -19.74 -0.73
C ALA A 42 4.78 -18.85 0.33
N CYS A 43 4.22 -17.68 0.65
CA CYS A 43 4.79 -16.74 1.63
C CYS A 43 4.43 -17.09 3.08
N ARG A 44 3.27 -17.73 3.31
CA ARG A 44 2.72 -17.97 4.65
C ARG A 44 3.69 -18.67 5.61
N PRO A 45 4.44 -19.73 5.23
CA PRO A 45 5.36 -20.38 6.16
C PRO A 45 6.46 -19.47 6.71
N ALA A 46 6.95 -18.51 5.93
CA ALA A 46 7.97 -17.56 6.36
C ALA A 46 7.34 -16.44 7.21
N ILE A 47 6.23 -15.84 6.74
CA ILE A 47 5.50 -14.81 7.48
C ILE A 47 5.08 -15.30 8.87
N MET A 48 4.61 -16.55 9.00
CA MET A 48 4.15 -17.09 10.28
C MET A 48 5.28 -17.44 11.25
N LYS A 49 6.53 -17.52 10.79
CA LYS A 49 7.71 -17.67 11.66
C LYS A 49 8.13 -16.34 12.29
N GLU A 50 7.83 -15.22 11.62
CA GLU A 50 8.18 -13.92 12.18
C GLU A 50 7.34 -13.56 13.38
N ALA A 51 7.99 -12.87 14.32
CA ALA A 51 7.29 -12.28 15.44
C ALA A 51 6.30 -11.22 14.95
N ALA A 52 5.10 -11.25 15.52
CA ALA A 52 4.13 -10.18 15.33
C ALA A 52 4.72 -8.87 15.85
N SER A 53 4.43 -7.76 15.17
CA SER A 53 4.91 -6.46 15.61
C SER A 53 4.22 -6.06 16.91
N ALA A 54 5.01 -5.89 17.99
CA ALA A 54 4.50 -5.57 19.32
C ALA A 54 3.60 -4.33 19.33
N ALA A 55 3.96 -3.29 18.57
CA ALA A 55 3.19 -2.06 18.44
C ALA A 55 1.77 -2.31 17.89
N TYR A 56 1.56 -3.34 17.07
CA TYR A 56 0.25 -3.66 16.50
C TYR A 56 -0.53 -4.63 17.38
N LEU A 57 0.16 -5.47 18.16
CA LEU A 57 -0.50 -6.34 19.14
C LEU A 57 -1.23 -5.56 20.22
N GLU A 58 -0.68 -4.41 20.65
CA GLU A 58 -1.37 -3.46 21.54
C GLU A 58 -2.73 -2.99 20.99
N PHE A 59 -2.90 -3.09 19.67
CA PHE A 59 -4.11 -2.71 18.95
C PHE A 59 -4.98 -3.90 18.56
N GLY A 60 -4.66 -5.09 19.05
CA GLY A 60 -5.39 -6.30 18.74
C GLY A 60 -5.14 -6.80 17.31
N VAL A 61 -4.04 -6.40 16.67
CA VAL A 61 -3.68 -6.82 15.32
C VAL A 61 -2.36 -7.59 15.31
N ASP A 62 -2.40 -8.80 14.77
CA ASP A 62 -1.20 -9.54 14.38
C ASP A 62 -0.76 -9.07 12.99
N TYR A 63 0.11 -8.05 12.99
CA TYR A 63 0.75 -7.52 11.79
C TYR A 63 2.17 -8.06 11.64
N ARG A 64 2.46 -8.57 10.45
CA ARG A 64 3.77 -9.13 10.06
C ARG A 64 4.12 -8.65 8.66
N SER A 65 5.38 -8.35 8.42
CA SER A 65 5.87 -7.89 7.12
C SER A 65 7.34 -8.29 6.95
N ILE A 66 7.67 -8.92 5.82
CA ILE A 66 9.04 -9.29 5.46
C ILE A 66 9.30 -9.07 3.97
N PRO A 67 10.58 -8.92 3.57
CA PRO A 67 10.96 -8.92 2.17
C PRO A 67 10.54 -10.24 1.48
N ILE A 68 10.09 -10.16 0.24
CA ILE A 68 9.74 -11.36 -0.56
C ILE A 68 10.91 -12.34 -0.69
N SER A 69 12.14 -11.81 -0.74
CA SER A 69 13.38 -12.60 -0.79
C SER A 69 13.61 -13.45 0.47
N ALA A 70 13.06 -13.04 1.62
CA ALA A 70 13.12 -13.79 2.87
C ALA A 70 12.06 -14.91 2.94
N CYS A 71 11.10 -14.95 2.00
CA CYS A 71 10.05 -15.98 1.98
C CYS A 71 10.51 -17.33 1.41
N GLY A 72 11.72 -17.39 0.85
CA GLY A 72 12.34 -18.60 0.32
C GLY A 72 12.01 -18.88 -1.15
N PRO A 73 12.65 -19.92 -1.74
CA PRO A 73 12.65 -20.14 -3.19
C PRO A 73 11.25 -20.33 -3.80
N ARG A 74 10.34 -21.01 -3.09
CA ARG A 74 8.98 -21.23 -3.57
C ARG A 74 8.20 -19.92 -3.70
N ALA A 75 8.36 -19.00 -2.76
CA ALA A 75 7.72 -17.69 -2.82
C ALA A 75 8.31 -16.81 -3.92
N CYS A 76 9.65 -16.82 -4.08
CA CYS A 76 10.31 -16.12 -5.18
C CYS A 76 9.84 -16.65 -6.54
N ALA A 77 9.73 -17.96 -6.72
CA ALA A 77 9.22 -18.55 -7.97
C ALA A 77 7.78 -18.13 -8.26
N ALA A 78 6.87 -18.24 -7.28
CA ALA A 78 5.48 -17.80 -7.43
C ALA A 78 5.37 -16.30 -7.75
N PHE A 79 6.26 -15.50 -7.17
CA PHE A 79 6.38 -14.07 -7.43
C PHE A 79 6.84 -13.77 -8.86
N GLU A 80 7.90 -14.42 -9.36
CA GLU A 80 8.33 -14.24 -10.75
C GLU A 80 7.26 -14.72 -11.75
N GLU A 81 6.62 -15.86 -11.50
CA GLU A 81 5.50 -16.38 -12.32
C GLU A 81 4.30 -15.44 -12.37
N SER A 82 4.08 -14.63 -11.33
CA SER A 82 2.96 -13.69 -11.28
C SER A 82 3.10 -12.53 -12.27
N ARG A 83 4.31 -12.27 -12.78
CA ARG A 83 4.65 -11.15 -13.68
C ARG A 83 4.26 -9.77 -13.14
N VAL A 84 4.01 -9.65 -11.84
CA VAL A 84 3.61 -8.39 -11.20
C VAL A 84 4.64 -7.28 -11.40
N LYS A 85 5.94 -7.61 -11.52
CA LYS A 85 7.01 -6.64 -11.81
C LYS A 85 6.79 -5.90 -13.12
N GLU A 86 6.28 -6.58 -14.14
CA GLU A 86 6.01 -5.96 -15.45
C GLU A 86 4.87 -4.94 -15.33
N HIS A 87 3.82 -5.29 -14.59
CA HIS A 87 2.71 -4.37 -14.31
C HIS A 87 3.17 -3.13 -13.54
N VAL A 88 4.02 -3.31 -12.52
CA VAL A 88 4.59 -2.20 -11.75
C VAL A 88 5.40 -1.29 -12.68
N ALA A 89 6.26 -1.86 -13.53
CA ALA A 89 7.09 -1.08 -14.44
C ALA A 89 6.27 -0.33 -15.50
N THR A 90 5.28 -0.97 -16.10
CA THR A 90 4.37 -0.31 -17.06
C THR A 90 3.56 0.79 -16.41
N THR A 91 3.11 0.61 -15.17
CA THR A 91 2.24 1.58 -14.49
C THR A 91 3.01 2.78 -13.96
N THR A 92 4.18 2.53 -13.36
CA THR A 92 4.98 3.59 -12.71
C THR A 92 5.97 4.25 -13.66
N GLY A 93 6.30 3.60 -14.79
CA GLY A 93 7.39 4.00 -15.66
C GLY A 93 8.78 3.70 -15.09
N LEU A 94 8.85 3.02 -13.95
CA LEU A 94 10.10 2.72 -13.23
C LEU A 94 10.36 1.21 -13.29
N ALA A 95 11.56 0.84 -13.73
CA ALA A 95 11.96 -0.55 -13.63
C ALA A 95 12.01 -0.96 -12.15
N CYS A 96 11.39 -2.10 -11.80
CA CYS A 96 11.60 -2.69 -10.49
C CYS A 96 13.08 -3.02 -10.33
N CYS A 97 13.80 -2.24 -9.53
CA CYS A 97 15.20 -2.50 -9.23
C CYS A 97 15.35 -3.82 -8.45
N ALA A 98 16.51 -4.46 -8.59
CA ALA A 98 16.82 -5.68 -7.83
C ALA A 98 16.76 -5.45 -6.31
N ASP A 99 17.03 -4.21 -5.90
CA ASP A 99 16.96 -3.73 -4.52
C ASP A 99 15.60 -3.12 -4.16
N ALA A 100 14.58 -3.23 -5.02
CA ALA A 100 13.24 -2.76 -4.68
C ALA A 100 12.82 -3.44 -3.37
N HIS A 101 12.42 -2.64 -2.39
CA HIS A 101 11.94 -3.14 -1.11
C HIS A 101 10.56 -3.74 -1.34
N ILE A 102 10.52 -4.97 -1.86
CA ILE A 102 9.30 -5.70 -2.13
C ILE A 102 8.92 -6.43 -0.85
N MET A 103 7.90 -5.92 -0.19
CA MET A 103 7.43 -6.44 1.09
C MET A 103 6.16 -7.24 0.88
N VAL A 104 6.07 -8.41 1.50
CA VAL A 104 4.80 -9.09 1.71
C VAL A 104 4.38 -8.86 3.16
N ALA A 105 3.13 -8.47 3.36
CA ALA A 105 2.58 -8.22 4.69
C ALA A 105 1.27 -8.98 4.90
N ARG A 106 1.04 -9.37 6.16
CA ARG A 106 -0.20 -9.93 6.67
C ARG A 106 -0.65 -9.09 7.87
N GLY A 107 -1.91 -8.67 7.85
CA GLY A 107 -2.61 -8.23 9.06
C GLY A 107 -3.77 -9.17 9.36
N ALA A 108 -3.95 -9.55 10.62
CA ALA A 108 -5.14 -10.25 11.09
C ALA A 108 -5.59 -9.72 12.45
N LEU A 109 -6.91 -9.70 12.67
CA LEU A 109 -7.49 -9.33 13.95
C LEU A 109 -7.31 -10.49 14.95
N VAL A 110 -6.63 -10.25 16.08
CA VAL A 110 -6.40 -11.26 17.13
C VAL A 110 -7.28 -11.08 18.36
N SER A 111 -8.02 -9.99 18.44
CA SER A 111 -8.96 -9.74 19.53
C SER A 111 -10.11 -8.88 19.05
N SER A 112 -11.29 -9.08 19.63
CA SER A 112 -12.52 -8.38 19.28
C SER A 112 -12.55 -6.92 19.76
N PHE A 113 -11.41 -6.21 19.78
CA PHE A 113 -11.39 -4.79 20.10
C PHE A 113 -12.22 -4.04 19.06
N SER A 114 -13.46 -3.78 19.45
CA SER A 114 -14.48 -3.12 18.65
C SER A 114 -14.20 -1.62 18.60
N ALA A 115 -13.33 -1.22 17.70
CA ALA A 115 -13.42 0.09 17.06
C ALA A 115 -12.61 0.01 15.79
N GLY A 116 -13.29 -0.12 14.64
CA GLY A 116 -12.65 0.16 13.37
C GLY A 116 -11.95 1.52 13.44
N GLY A 117 -10.86 1.69 12.71
CA GLY A 117 -10.05 2.90 12.83
C GLY A 117 -8.78 2.79 12.00
N VAL A 118 -7.90 3.77 12.14
CA VAL A 118 -6.60 3.79 11.45
C VAL A 118 -5.53 3.15 12.34
N MET A 119 -4.74 2.24 11.78
CA MET A 119 -3.78 1.46 12.55
C MET A 119 -2.40 2.12 12.61
N ASN A 120 -1.95 2.66 11.48
CA ASN A 120 -0.64 3.26 11.30
C ASN A 120 -0.74 4.37 10.26
N LEU A 121 -1.06 5.60 10.67
CA LEU A 121 -1.03 6.75 9.76
C LEU A 121 0.43 7.16 9.53
N HIS A 122 0.89 6.99 8.30
CA HIS A 122 2.30 7.20 7.97
C HIS A 122 2.51 7.74 6.56
N HIS A 123 3.73 8.17 6.31
CA HIS A 123 4.26 8.52 5.01
C HIS A 123 5.34 7.51 4.61
N ASP A 124 5.27 6.98 3.39
CA ASP A 124 6.18 5.91 2.91
C ASP A 124 7.61 6.39 2.64
N ARG A 125 7.75 7.68 2.32
CA ARG A 125 9.05 8.35 2.18
C ARG A 125 9.50 8.92 3.52
N HIS A 126 10.79 8.86 3.81
CA HIS A 126 11.44 9.54 4.93
C HIS A 126 12.57 10.45 4.40
N LYS A 127 13.07 11.40 5.20
CA LYS A 127 14.01 12.50 4.79
C LYS A 127 14.96 12.20 3.61
N ASN A 128 15.79 11.16 3.74
CA ASN A 128 16.83 10.80 2.75
C ASN A 128 16.40 9.66 1.81
N ASP A 129 15.12 9.32 1.83
CA ASP A 129 14.54 8.27 1.02
C ASP A 129 14.29 8.81 -0.39
N ILE A 130 14.81 8.06 -1.37
CA ILE A 130 14.68 8.35 -2.79
C ILE A 130 13.41 7.74 -3.39
N ARG A 131 12.53 7.15 -2.57
CA ARG A 131 11.22 6.67 -3.01
C ARG A 131 10.41 7.78 -3.66
N VAL A 132 9.81 7.46 -4.79
CA VAL A 132 8.97 8.36 -5.59
C VAL A 132 7.54 7.85 -5.73
N ALA A 133 7.31 6.54 -5.61
CA ALA A 133 5.97 5.97 -5.59
C ALA A 133 5.89 4.70 -4.74
N THR A 134 4.68 4.35 -4.33
CA THR A 134 4.35 3.03 -3.78
C THR A 134 3.33 2.36 -4.68
N PHE A 135 3.59 1.09 -5.03
CA PHE A 135 2.65 0.23 -5.71
C PHE A 135 2.30 -0.94 -4.80
N MET A 136 1.03 -1.15 -4.48
CA MET A 136 0.59 -2.19 -3.57
C MET A 136 -0.52 -3.03 -4.19
N VAL A 137 -0.38 -4.35 -4.14
CA VAL A 137 -1.38 -5.32 -4.57
C VAL A 137 -2.03 -5.95 -3.35
N TYR A 138 -3.36 -6.02 -3.33
CA TYR A 138 -4.10 -6.83 -2.36
C TYR A 138 -4.10 -8.29 -2.83
N LEU A 139 -3.60 -9.19 -1.99
CA LEU A 139 -3.56 -10.62 -2.29
C LEU A 139 -4.77 -11.37 -1.72
N SER A 140 -5.52 -10.77 -0.80
CA SER A 140 -6.74 -11.36 -0.23
C SER A 140 -7.92 -10.40 -0.31
N ASP A 141 -9.12 -10.99 -0.35
CA ASP A 141 -10.37 -10.29 -0.08
C ASP A 141 -10.53 -10.09 1.43
N VAL A 142 -11.17 -9.00 1.83
CA VAL A 142 -11.58 -8.75 3.23
C VAL A 142 -13.09 -8.58 3.25
N SER A 143 -13.79 -9.57 3.78
CA SER A 143 -15.24 -9.71 3.64
C SER A 143 -16.04 -9.05 4.78
N GLY A 144 -15.47 -9.03 5.98
CA GLY A 144 -16.06 -8.44 7.19
C GLY A 144 -15.99 -6.91 7.26
N GLY A 145 -15.39 -6.29 6.24
CA GLY A 145 -15.14 -4.85 6.21
C GLY A 145 -13.93 -4.45 7.06
N GLY A 146 -13.52 -3.18 6.90
CA GLY A 146 -12.22 -2.75 7.41
C GLY A 146 -11.09 -3.09 6.43
N GLY A 147 -9.85 -2.98 6.90
CA GLY A 147 -8.67 -3.30 6.09
C GLY A 147 -8.39 -2.33 4.95
N GLU A 148 -9.16 -1.26 4.76
CA GLU A 148 -8.97 -0.30 3.68
C GLU A 148 -7.59 0.37 3.76
N THR A 149 -7.08 0.80 2.62
CA THR A 149 -5.98 1.78 2.59
C THR A 149 -6.61 3.14 2.40
N PHE A 150 -6.46 4.02 3.38
CA PHE A 150 -7.15 5.30 3.44
C PHE A 150 -6.17 6.47 3.43
N PHE A 151 -6.44 7.46 2.57
CA PHE A 151 -5.67 8.70 2.40
C PHE A 151 -6.54 9.85 2.92
N PRO A 152 -6.34 10.31 4.16
CA PRO A 152 -7.28 11.20 4.84
C PRO A 152 -7.30 12.64 4.30
N VAL A 153 -6.27 13.03 3.53
CA VAL A 153 -6.07 14.39 3.03
C VAL A 153 -5.78 14.43 1.52
N ALA A 154 -6.11 13.36 0.78
CA ALA A 154 -5.83 13.30 -0.65
C ALA A 154 -6.56 14.40 -1.45
N ASN A 155 -7.80 14.71 -1.10
CA ASN A 155 -8.66 15.63 -1.86
C ASN A 155 -9.06 16.85 -1.01
N THR A 156 -8.17 17.28 -0.11
CA THR A 156 -8.40 18.46 0.74
C THR A 156 -7.97 19.75 0.05
N PRO A 157 -8.62 20.89 0.38
CA PRO A 157 -8.11 22.20 0.00
C PRO A 157 -6.79 22.52 0.72
N ALA A 158 -6.04 23.50 0.20
CA ALA A 158 -4.71 23.85 0.70
C ALA A 158 -4.67 24.38 2.14
N ASP A 159 -5.80 24.91 2.63
CA ASP A 159 -6.01 25.46 3.97
C ASP A 159 -6.57 24.43 4.98
N ASP A 160 -6.67 23.16 4.59
CA ASP A 160 -7.14 22.10 5.47
C ASP A 160 -6.21 21.90 6.68
N ALA A 161 -6.78 21.99 7.89
CA ALA A 161 -6.01 21.94 9.13
C ALA A 161 -5.30 20.60 9.37
N LEU A 162 -5.91 19.48 8.95
CA LEU A 162 -5.27 18.17 9.07
C LEU A 162 -4.12 18.04 8.07
N ALA A 163 -4.32 18.46 6.82
CA ALA A 163 -3.26 18.49 5.82
C ALA A 163 -2.05 19.34 6.28
N ALA A 164 -2.31 20.53 6.83
CA ALA A 164 -1.29 21.39 7.41
C ALA A 164 -0.55 20.70 8.57
N THR A 165 -1.28 20.03 9.47
CA THR A 165 -0.68 19.27 10.58
C THR A 165 0.24 18.16 10.08
N LEU A 166 -0.20 17.37 9.10
CA LEU A 166 0.59 16.27 8.54
C LEU A 166 1.83 16.77 7.79
N ARG A 167 1.71 17.91 7.11
CA ARG A 167 2.83 18.60 6.46
C ARG A 167 3.88 19.04 7.47
N ASP A 168 3.46 19.64 8.58
CA ASP A 168 4.33 20.08 9.66
C ASP A 168 5.05 18.91 10.33
N GLU A 169 4.33 17.82 10.62
CA GLU A 169 4.91 16.60 11.17
C GLU A 169 5.97 16.02 10.23
N TYR A 170 5.66 15.95 8.93
CA TYR A 170 6.63 15.53 7.92
C TYR A 170 7.87 16.43 7.88
N ALA A 171 7.69 17.76 7.93
CA ALA A 171 8.78 18.73 7.95
C ALA A 171 9.68 18.59 9.20
N ARG A 172 9.11 18.20 10.34
CA ARG A 172 9.88 17.85 11.56
C ARG A 172 10.63 16.52 11.43
N GLY A 173 10.32 15.73 10.40
CA GLY A 173 10.89 14.42 10.19
C GLY A 173 10.07 13.27 10.75
N GLN A 174 8.86 13.53 11.22
CA GLN A 174 7.95 12.47 11.61
C GLN A 174 7.34 11.85 10.37
N ARG A 175 7.44 10.52 10.27
CA ARG A 175 6.80 9.74 9.21
C ARG A 175 5.61 8.92 9.71
N LEU A 176 5.37 8.95 11.02
CA LEU A 176 4.39 8.14 11.72
C LEU A 176 3.63 9.06 12.67
N ILE A 177 2.31 9.06 12.57
CA ILE A 177 1.45 9.74 13.53
C ILE A 177 1.05 8.73 14.61
N ALA A 178 1.29 9.10 15.87
CA ALA A 178 0.90 8.29 17.01
C ALA A 178 -0.62 8.08 17.02
N ARG A 179 -1.06 6.83 17.20
CA ARG A 179 -2.47 6.50 17.36
C ARG A 179 -3.04 7.22 18.58
N GLY A 180 -4.28 7.72 18.47
CA GLY A 180 -4.94 8.46 19.54
C GLY A 180 -4.51 9.93 19.66
N SER A 181 -3.53 10.40 18.88
CA SER A 181 -3.30 11.83 18.69
C SER A 181 -4.53 12.51 18.06
N GLU A 182 -4.61 13.83 18.17
CA GLU A 182 -5.68 14.62 17.55
C GLU A 182 -5.74 14.39 16.03
N ALA A 183 -4.59 14.40 15.36
CA ALA A 183 -4.51 14.13 13.92
C ALA A 183 -5.01 12.72 13.56
N ALA A 184 -4.67 11.70 14.36
CA ALA A 184 -5.16 10.34 14.14
C ALA A 184 -6.68 10.23 14.34
N ARG A 185 -7.25 10.90 15.35
CA ARG A 185 -8.70 10.93 15.60
C ARG A 185 -9.46 11.63 14.47
N GLU A 186 -8.94 12.74 13.97
CA GLU A 186 -9.52 13.43 12.82
C GLU A 186 -9.47 12.55 11.55
N CYS A 187 -8.40 11.77 11.36
CA CYS A 187 -8.34 10.78 10.29
C CYS A 187 -9.42 9.69 10.43
N GLU A 188 -9.72 9.23 11.65
CA GLU A 188 -10.81 8.27 11.90
C GLU A 188 -12.19 8.88 11.58
N VAL A 189 -12.43 10.15 11.94
CA VAL A 189 -13.65 10.87 11.55
C VAL A 189 -13.82 10.90 10.04
N ARG A 190 -12.76 11.25 9.29
CA ARG A 190 -12.78 11.27 7.82
C ARG A 190 -12.96 9.89 7.21
N LEU A 191 -12.38 8.85 7.81
CA LEU A 191 -12.59 7.47 7.40
C LEU A 191 -14.07 7.07 7.54
N HIS A 192 -14.72 7.42 8.65
CA HIS A 192 -16.15 7.17 8.85
C HIS A 192 -17.01 7.91 7.83
N GLN A 193 -16.71 9.18 7.56
CA GLN A 193 -17.42 9.97 6.55
C GLN A 193 -17.25 9.37 5.15
N TRP A 194 -16.03 8.96 4.76
CA TRP A 194 -15.77 8.31 3.47
C TRP A 194 -16.56 7.01 3.31
N ARG A 195 -16.56 6.15 4.34
CA ARG A 195 -17.36 4.91 4.35
C ARG A 195 -18.86 5.19 4.17
N GLY A 196 -19.38 6.24 4.79
CA GLY A 196 -20.79 6.63 4.70
C GLY A 196 -21.23 7.11 3.31
N ARG A 197 -20.30 7.54 2.45
CA ARG A 197 -20.59 8.01 1.08
C ARG A 197 -20.55 6.90 0.02
N GLY A 198 -20.16 5.67 0.37
CA GLY A 198 -20.19 4.53 -0.55
C GLY A 198 -19.07 4.50 -1.60
N ASP A 199 -17.80 4.50 -1.16
CA ASP A 199 -16.57 4.45 -1.99
C ASP A 199 -16.44 5.58 -3.02
N GLY A 200 -17.26 6.63 -2.91
CA GLY A 200 -17.18 7.84 -3.72
C GLY A 200 -15.92 8.66 -3.40
N ASP A 201 -15.34 9.24 -4.43
CA ASP A 201 -14.09 10.02 -4.36
C ASP A 201 -14.33 11.50 -4.00
N ALA A 202 -15.59 11.90 -3.82
CA ALA A 202 -15.99 13.23 -3.39
C ALA A 202 -15.80 13.37 -1.87
N GLY A 203 -14.94 14.31 -1.44
CA GLY A 203 -14.65 14.61 -0.03
C GLY A 203 -13.15 14.67 0.25
N PRO A 204 -12.73 15.06 1.46
CA PRO A 204 -11.33 15.36 1.78
C PRO A 204 -10.39 14.14 1.73
N GLY A 205 -10.93 12.93 1.94
CA GLY A 205 -10.17 11.69 1.93
C GLY A 205 -10.75 10.65 0.98
N VAL A 206 -9.85 9.80 0.47
CA VAL A 206 -10.17 8.67 -0.42
C VAL A 206 -9.67 7.37 0.17
N GLY A 207 -10.33 6.26 -0.16
CA GLY A 207 -9.96 4.95 0.33
C GLY A 207 -10.20 3.86 -0.70
N ILE A 208 -9.54 2.73 -0.49
CA ILE A 208 -9.70 1.53 -1.30
C ILE A 208 -9.89 0.33 -0.39
N ARG A 209 -10.96 -0.43 -0.66
CA ARG A 209 -11.21 -1.70 0.01
C ARG A 209 -10.28 -2.79 -0.56
N PRO A 210 -9.73 -3.69 0.28
CA PRO A 210 -8.95 -4.81 -0.20
C PRO A 210 -9.81 -5.77 -1.01
N ALA A 211 -9.37 -6.05 -2.24
CA ALA A 211 -9.96 -7.06 -3.09
C ALA A 211 -8.84 -7.80 -3.81
N ALA A 212 -8.85 -9.14 -3.76
CA ALA A 212 -7.78 -9.96 -4.28
C ALA A 212 -7.50 -9.63 -5.76
N GLY A 213 -6.21 -9.41 -6.04
CA GLY A 213 -5.72 -9.08 -7.37
C GLY A 213 -5.85 -7.61 -7.74
N HIS A 214 -6.48 -6.76 -6.94
CA HIS A 214 -6.53 -5.32 -7.19
C HIS A 214 -5.27 -4.64 -6.67
N ALA A 215 -4.93 -3.51 -7.28
CA ALA A 215 -3.76 -2.73 -6.90
C ALA A 215 -4.07 -1.26 -6.68
N ILE A 216 -3.20 -0.60 -5.94
CA ILE A 216 -3.13 0.85 -5.78
C ILE A 216 -1.71 1.30 -6.13
N VAL A 217 -1.61 2.44 -6.81
CA VAL A 217 -0.36 3.17 -7.01
C VAL A 217 -0.56 4.60 -6.53
N PHE A 218 0.43 5.12 -5.82
CA PHE A 218 0.44 6.53 -5.43
C PHE A 218 1.84 7.12 -5.42
N ASP A 219 1.94 8.40 -5.78
CA ASP A 219 3.18 9.15 -5.70
C ASP A 219 3.50 9.48 -4.23
N VAL A 220 4.79 9.43 -3.85
CA VAL A 220 5.28 9.75 -2.49
C VAL A 220 6.32 10.87 -2.49
N ALA A 221 6.73 11.37 -3.66
CA ALA A 221 7.63 12.51 -3.80
C ALA A 221 6.94 13.68 -4.52
N GLY A 222 7.08 14.89 -3.98
CA GLY A 222 6.66 16.12 -4.62
C GLY A 222 6.92 17.35 -3.75
N ASP A 223 7.47 18.40 -4.34
CA ASP A 223 7.67 19.70 -3.69
C ASP A 223 6.30 20.40 -3.58
N GLY A 224 5.64 20.24 -2.43
CA GLY A 224 4.39 20.96 -2.10
C GLY A 224 3.08 20.16 -2.19
N GLY A 225 3.13 18.83 -2.36
CA GLY A 225 1.93 17.97 -2.41
C GLY A 225 2.07 16.60 -1.73
N SER A 226 3.05 16.43 -0.83
CA SER A 226 3.33 15.16 -0.13
C SER A 226 2.39 14.89 1.04
N ASP A 227 1.55 15.86 1.43
CA ASP A 227 0.56 15.69 2.49
C ASP A 227 -0.54 14.70 2.06
N GLY A 228 -1.01 14.77 0.81
CA GLY A 228 -2.00 13.83 0.28
C GLY A 228 -1.59 12.35 0.26
N SER A 229 -0.27 12.06 0.36
CA SER A 229 0.28 10.70 0.33
C SER A 229 0.36 10.05 1.71
N TRP A 230 0.07 10.81 2.77
CA TRP A 230 -0.16 10.22 4.08
C TRP A 230 -1.32 9.25 3.97
N HIS A 231 -1.14 8.05 4.51
CA HIS A 231 -2.14 7.02 4.43
C HIS A 231 -2.06 6.08 5.62
N ALA A 232 -3.14 5.33 5.81
CA ALA A 232 -3.22 4.34 6.87
C ALA A 232 -3.85 3.04 6.36
N PRO A 233 -3.29 1.87 6.74
CA PRO A 233 -4.08 0.65 6.79
C PRO A 233 -5.13 0.79 7.89
N CYS A 234 -6.38 0.53 7.54
CA CYS A 234 -7.48 0.51 8.48
C CYS A 234 -7.55 -0.85 9.17
N LEU A 235 -8.03 -0.86 10.41
CA LEU A 235 -8.24 -2.07 11.17
C LEU A 235 -9.27 -2.97 10.48
N LEU A 236 -9.03 -4.28 10.54
CA LEU A 236 -10.01 -5.31 10.20
C LEU A 236 -11.13 -5.31 11.24
N ARG A 237 -12.36 -5.65 10.84
CA ARG A 237 -13.52 -5.60 11.72
C ARG A 237 -13.99 -6.96 12.22
N GLU A 238 -13.78 -8.01 11.43
CA GLU A 238 -14.24 -9.35 11.76
C GLU A 238 -13.08 -10.28 12.12
N PRO A 239 -13.18 -11.07 13.21
CA PRO A 239 -12.23 -12.12 13.51
C PRO A 239 -12.15 -13.15 12.38
N GLY A 240 -10.94 -13.60 12.04
CA GLY A 240 -10.71 -14.59 10.98
C GLY A 240 -10.45 -13.99 9.60
N ASP A 241 -10.76 -12.71 9.36
CA ASP A 241 -10.30 -12.01 8.16
C ASP A 241 -8.77 -11.81 8.23
N GLU A 242 -8.11 -12.00 7.08
CA GLU A 242 -6.70 -11.68 6.89
C GLU A 242 -6.54 -10.74 5.70
N LYS A 243 -5.81 -9.63 5.90
CA LYS A 243 -5.36 -8.76 4.81
C LYS A 243 -3.94 -9.14 4.43
N TRP A 244 -3.76 -9.60 3.20
CA TRP A 244 -2.46 -9.87 2.60
C TRP A 244 -2.16 -8.82 1.54
N THR A 245 -0.96 -8.25 1.56
CA THR A 245 -0.51 -7.28 0.56
C THR A 245 0.89 -7.58 0.08
N LEU A 246 1.15 -7.26 -1.19
CA LEU A 246 2.47 -7.20 -1.80
C LEU A 246 2.77 -5.75 -2.18
N THR A 247 3.78 -5.16 -1.58
CA THR A 247 4.09 -3.72 -1.70
C THR A 247 5.46 -3.52 -2.31
N PHE A 248 5.53 -2.65 -3.32
CA PHE A 248 6.75 -2.20 -3.96
C PHE A 248 6.98 -0.74 -3.59
N PHE A 249 8.06 -0.47 -2.88
CA PHE A 249 8.54 0.89 -2.67
C PHE A 249 9.48 1.26 -3.83
N GLN A 250 9.00 2.10 -4.76
CA GLN A 250 9.71 2.44 -5.98
C GLN A 250 10.60 3.66 -5.76
N SER A 251 11.86 3.52 -6.17
CA SER A 251 12.85 4.58 -6.22
C SER A 251 13.42 4.65 -7.64
N PRO A 252 13.80 5.84 -8.14
CA PRO A 252 14.54 5.92 -9.39
C PRO A 252 15.77 5.04 -9.28
N THR A 253 16.04 4.23 -10.29
CA THR A 253 17.31 3.51 -10.38
C THR A 253 18.41 4.58 -10.28
N GLN A 254 19.33 4.45 -9.32
CA GLN A 254 20.54 5.25 -9.36
C GLN A 254 21.22 4.91 -10.68
N ILE A 255 21.10 5.80 -11.67
CA ILE A 255 22.03 5.80 -12.79
C ILE A 255 23.36 6.05 -12.11
N TRP A 256 24.19 5.01 -12.02
CA TRP A 256 25.53 5.13 -11.47
C TRP A 256 26.17 6.37 -12.08
N SER A 257 26.66 7.24 -11.20
CA SER A 257 27.58 8.33 -11.49
C SER A 257 28.92 7.76 -11.96
N SER A 258 28.92 7.02 -13.08
CA SER A 258 30.11 6.53 -13.76
C SER A 258 30.60 7.53 -14.82
N ILE A 259 30.33 8.82 -14.62
CA ILE A 259 30.94 9.92 -15.37
C ILE A 259 31.16 11.03 -14.34
N LEU A 260 32.34 11.02 -13.72
CA LEU A 260 33.09 12.16 -13.15
C LEU A 260 34.11 11.63 -12.13
N THR A 261 35.14 10.95 -12.64
CA THR A 261 36.54 11.15 -12.24
C THR A 261 37.43 10.59 -13.35
N ASP A 262 37.42 11.26 -14.50
CA ASP A 262 38.70 11.52 -15.15
C ASP A 262 39.25 12.77 -14.45
N GLY A 263 40.32 12.55 -13.69
CA GLY A 263 41.10 13.56 -12.97
C GLY A 263 42.41 12.94 -12.54
#